data_AF-A0A2X3BB33-F1
#
_entry.id   AF-A0A2X3BB33-F1
#
_cell.length_a   1.000
_cell.length_b   1.000
_cell.length_c   1.000
_cell.angle_alpha   90.00
_cell.angle_beta   90.00
_cell.angle_gamma   90.00
#
_symmetry.space_group_name_H-M   'P 1'
#
loop_
_entity.id
_entity.type
_entity.pdbx_description
1 polymer ?
#
loop_
_entity_poly.entity_id
_entity_poly.type
_entity_poly.pdbx_seq_one_letter_code
_entity_poly.pdbx_strand_id
1 'polypeptide(L)'
;MLLRWAYDWLKNKIKHKKTIQQFNARFYAKNTHNFTHPANIFNLDNVTIGKATYGVIEVFDYENKNAKLIIGDFCSIALNVRFLTGGGITYIISQPIRFALILHKSQS
;
A
#
# COMPACT_ATOMS: atom_id res chain seq x y z
N MET A 1 -3.79 -38.36 -5.76
CA MET A 1 -3.54 -37.36 -4.69
C MET A 1 -2.42 -36.38 -5.06
N LEU A 2 -1.25 -36.84 -5.51
CA LEU A 2 -0.10 -35.97 -5.88
C LEU A 2 -0.34 -35.08 -7.12
N LEU A 3 -0.97 -35.62 -8.18
CA LEU A 3 -1.27 -34.85 -9.41
C LEU A 3 -2.24 -33.68 -9.17
N ARG A 4 -3.21 -33.87 -8.26
CA ARG A 4 -4.17 -32.83 -7.86
C ARG A 4 -3.46 -31.68 -7.13
N TRP A 5 -2.58 -32.02 -6.17
CA TRP A 5 -1.79 -31.04 -5.44
C TRP A 5 -0.87 -30.21 -6.36
N ALA A 6 -0.19 -30.86 -7.31
CA ALA A 6 0.66 -30.17 -8.28
C ALA A 6 -0.14 -29.23 -9.20
N TYR A 7 -1.34 -29.65 -9.64
CA TYR A 7 -2.25 -28.81 -10.41
C TYR A 7 -2.73 -27.59 -9.61
N ASP A 8 -3.15 -27.80 -8.35
CA ASP A 8 -3.60 -26.71 -7.48
C ASP A 8 -2.46 -25.71 -7.19
N TRP A 9 -1.23 -26.21 -7.00
CA TRP A 9 -0.03 -25.37 -6.86
C TRP A 9 0.23 -24.49 -8.09
N LEU A 10 0.23 -25.08 -9.30
CA LEU A 10 0.41 -24.34 -10.56
C LEU A 10 -0.68 -23.28 -10.75
N LYS A 11 -1.94 -23.67 -10.53
CA LYS A 11 -3.10 -22.79 -10.66
C LYS A 11 -3.02 -21.61 -9.69
N ASN A 12 -2.62 -21.85 -8.45
CA ASN A 12 -2.43 -20.81 -7.44
C ASN A 12 -1.31 -19.83 -7.84
N LYS A 13 -0.21 -20.33 -8.39
CA LYS A 13 0.90 -19.49 -8.88
C LYS A 13 0.46 -18.55 -10.00
N ILE A 14 -0.34 -19.05 -10.94
CA ILE A 14 -0.91 -18.26 -12.04
C ILE A 14 -1.90 -17.22 -11.50
N LYS A 15 -2.83 -17.64 -10.62
CA LYS A 15 -3.82 -16.76 -10.00
C LYS A 15 -3.14 -15.61 -9.25
N HIS A 16 -2.12 -15.90 -8.44
CA HIS A 16 -1.39 -14.91 -7.67
C HIS A 16 -0.72 -13.85 -8.56
N LYS A 17 -0.04 -14.28 -9.64
CA LYS A 17 0.57 -13.36 -10.61
C LYS A 17 -0.47 -12.45 -11.26
N LYS A 18 -1.64 -12.99 -11.63
CA LYS A 18 -2.75 -12.22 -12.19
C LYS A 18 -3.27 -11.18 -11.19
N THR A 19 -3.42 -11.53 -9.92
CA THR A 19 -3.86 -10.61 -8.87
C THR A 19 -2.89 -9.44 -8.68
N ILE A 20 -1.58 -9.70 -8.66
CA ILE A 20 -0.56 -8.63 -8.58
C ILE A 20 -0.65 -7.70 -9.80
N GLN A 21 -0.77 -8.26 -11.01
CA GLN A 21 -0.88 -7.46 -12.23
C GLN A 21 -2.12 -6.56 -12.24
N GLN A 22 -3.27 -7.10 -11.83
CA GLN A 22 -4.51 -6.34 -11.72
C GLN A 22 -4.41 -5.23 -10.69
N PHE A 23 -3.81 -5.53 -9.52
CA PHE A 23 -3.57 -4.54 -8.48
C PHE A 23 -2.66 -3.42 -8.99
N ASN A 24 -1.51 -3.76 -9.58
CA ASN A 24 -0.57 -2.78 -10.12
C ASN A 24 -1.20 -1.89 -11.19
N ALA A 25 -1.98 -2.47 -12.11
CA ALA A 25 -2.68 -1.69 -13.13
C ALA A 25 -3.65 -0.67 -12.50
N ARG A 26 -4.43 -1.08 -11.50
CA ARG A 26 -5.34 -0.18 -10.77
C ARG A 26 -4.58 0.87 -9.95
N PHE A 27 -3.47 0.47 -9.33
CA PHE A 27 -2.61 1.39 -8.57
C PHE A 27 -2.08 2.51 -9.46
N TYR A 28 -1.45 2.17 -10.59
CA TYR A 28 -0.88 3.18 -11.50
C TYR A 28 -1.95 4.03 -12.19
N ALA A 29 -3.12 3.46 -12.50
CA ALA A 29 -4.24 4.23 -13.05
C ALA A 29 -4.80 5.27 -12.05
N LYS A 30 -4.81 4.94 -10.73
CA LYS A 30 -5.27 5.85 -9.67
C LYS A 30 -4.22 6.91 -9.29
N ASN A 31 -2.94 6.62 -9.50
CA ASN A 31 -1.80 7.38 -9.00
C ASN A 31 -0.93 8.00 -10.10
N THR A 32 -1.52 8.37 -11.24
CA THR A 32 -0.80 8.94 -12.40
C THR A 32 -0.10 10.27 -12.10
N HIS A 33 -0.52 10.96 -11.05
CA HIS A 33 -0.01 12.25 -10.58
C HIS A 33 1.19 12.14 -9.63
N ASN A 34 1.65 10.93 -9.30
CA ASN A 34 2.77 10.70 -8.40
C ASN A 34 3.74 9.64 -8.95
N PHE A 35 4.87 9.48 -8.28
CA PHE A 35 5.98 8.60 -8.69
C PHE A 35 6.21 7.50 -7.64
N THR A 36 5.13 6.97 -7.08
CA THR A 36 5.20 5.90 -6.08
C THR A 36 5.10 4.51 -6.69
N HIS A 37 5.66 3.52 -6.00
CA HIS A 37 5.63 2.11 -6.40
C HIS A 37 5.14 1.21 -5.27
N PRO A 38 4.13 0.35 -5.47
CA PRO A 38 3.64 -0.52 -4.41
C PRO A 38 4.58 -1.72 -4.18
N ALA A 39 4.92 -1.99 -2.93
CA ALA A 39 5.69 -3.17 -2.52
C ALA A 39 4.80 -4.40 -2.28
N ASN A 40 3.53 -4.20 -1.91
CA ASN A 40 2.59 -5.25 -1.59
C ASN A 40 1.16 -4.91 -2.04
N ILE A 41 0.24 -5.88 -1.93
CA ILE A 41 -1.19 -5.70 -2.22
C ILE A 41 -1.89 -5.24 -0.95
N PHE A 42 -2.69 -4.17 -1.07
CA PHE A 42 -3.50 -3.61 0.01
C PHE A 42 -4.84 -3.09 -0.51
N ASN A 43 -5.72 -2.59 0.37
CA ASN A 43 -6.96 -1.97 -0.07
C ASN A 43 -6.69 -0.58 -0.66
N LEU A 44 -6.71 -0.46 -1.99
CA LEU A 44 -6.48 0.81 -2.70
C LEU A 44 -7.47 1.90 -2.29
N ASP A 45 -8.69 1.56 -1.87
CA ASP A 45 -9.73 2.53 -1.54
C ASP A 45 -9.47 3.22 -0.19
N ASN A 46 -8.69 2.57 0.68
CA ASN A 46 -8.27 3.11 1.98
C ASN A 46 -7.00 3.98 1.89
N VAL A 47 -6.35 4.03 0.73
CA VAL A 47 -5.07 4.73 0.54
C VAL A 47 -5.23 5.88 -0.46
N THR A 48 -4.81 7.07 -0.04
CA THR A 48 -4.76 8.29 -0.85
C THR A 48 -3.34 8.85 -0.84
N ILE A 49 -2.78 9.12 -2.01
CA ILE A 49 -1.41 9.63 -2.19
C ILE A 49 -1.48 10.94 -2.97
N GLY A 50 -0.84 11.98 -2.45
CA GLY A 50 -0.76 13.29 -3.09
C GLY A 50 0.16 13.34 -4.31
N LYS A 51 0.14 14.48 -4.98
CA LYS A 51 0.88 14.80 -6.22
C LYS A 51 2.39 14.82 -6.01
N ALA A 52 3.14 14.42 -7.02
CA ALA A 52 4.61 14.44 -7.05
C ALA A 52 5.28 13.76 -5.84
N THR A 53 4.53 12.94 -5.09
CA THR A 53 5.06 12.09 -4.03
C THR A 53 5.79 10.91 -4.65
N TYR A 54 6.90 10.49 -4.07
CA TYR A 54 7.74 9.44 -4.66
C TYR A 54 8.27 8.45 -3.63
N GLY A 55 8.63 7.26 -4.11
CA GLY A 55 9.21 6.19 -3.29
C GLY A 55 8.36 4.92 -3.27
N VAL A 56 8.84 3.94 -2.51
CA VAL A 56 8.16 2.63 -2.39
C VAL A 56 7.13 2.70 -1.26
N ILE A 57 5.90 2.25 -1.53
CA ILE A 57 4.81 2.21 -0.55
C ILE A 57 4.50 0.76 -0.15
N GLU A 58 4.62 0.47 1.15
CA GLU A 58 4.27 -0.82 1.74
C GLU A 58 3.20 -0.61 2.82
N VAL A 59 2.02 -1.20 2.65
CA VAL A 59 0.86 -0.98 3.53
C VAL A 59 0.33 -2.29 4.07
N PHE A 60 0.27 -2.43 5.40
CA PHE A 60 -0.36 -3.55 6.08
C PHE A 60 -1.72 -3.10 6.61
N ASP A 61 -2.78 -3.50 5.93
CA ASP A 61 -4.17 -3.21 6.30
C ASP A 61 -4.79 -4.41 7.02
N TYR A 62 -5.13 -4.24 8.31
CA TYR A 62 -5.75 -5.27 9.15
C TYR A 62 -7.29 -5.24 9.10
N GLU A 63 -7.84 -4.99 7.91
CA GLU A 63 -9.27 -5.12 7.57
C GLU A 63 -10.25 -4.31 8.43
N ASN A 64 -9.90 -3.06 8.78
CA ASN A 64 -10.86 -2.14 9.38
C ASN A 64 -11.39 -1.15 8.34
N LYS A 65 -12.70 -1.17 8.08
CA LYS A 65 -13.38 -0.28 7.11
C LYS A 65 -13.16 1.22 7.39
N ASN A 66 -12.76 1.59 8.60
CA ASN A 66 -12.62 2.98 9.02
C ASN A 66 -11.16 3.50 8.98
N ALA A 67 -10.18 2.63 8.82
CA ALA A 67 -8.78 3.06 8.79
C ALA A 67 -8.40 3.55 7.38
N LYS A 68 -7.89 4.78 7.29
CA LYS A 68 -7.39 5.37 6.03
C LYS A 68 -5.94 5.81 6.17
N LEU A 69 -5.18 5.68 5.09
CA LEU A 69 -3.84 6.23 4.93
C LEU A 69 -3.89 7.37 3.93
N ILE A 70 -3.54 8.57 4.37
CA ILE A 70 -3.52 9.77 3.55
C ILE A 70 -2.09 10.33 3.56
N ILE A 71 -1.44 10.28 2.40
CA ILE A 71 -0.13 10.88 2.16
C ILE A 71 -0.35 12.15 1.36
N GLY A 72 0.19 13.27 1.83
CA GLY A 72 0.09 14.58 1.18
C GLY A 72 0.88 14.67 -0.13
N ASP A 73 0.87 15.87 -0.70
CA ASP A 73 1.61 16.21 -1.92
C ASP A 73 3.12 16.40 -1.60
N PHE A 74 3.97 16.22 -2.62
CA PHE A 74 5.41 16.48 -2.61
C PHE A 74 6.19 15.75 -1.48
N CYS A 75 5.70 14.58 -1.07
CA CYS A 75 6.31 13.79 -0.01
C CYS A 75 7.38 12.82 -0.56
N SER A 76 8.44 12.60 0.22
CA SER A 76 9.45 11.57 -0.07
C SER A 76 9.30 10.39 0.88
N ILE A 77 9.02 9.20 0.32
CA ILE A 77 8.92 7.96 1.08
C ILE A 77 10.28 7.26 1.01
N ALA A 78 10.92 7.09 2.16
CA ALA A 78 12.21 6.42 2.28
C ALA A 78 12.10 4.91 2.05
N LEU A 79 13.23 4.26 1.75
CA LEU A 79 13.29 2.80 1.65
C LEU A 79 12.91 2.15 2.99
N ASN A 80 12.23 1.01 2.93
CA ASN A 80 11.78 0.21 4.08
C ASN A 80 10.78 0.90 5.03
N VAL A 81 10.09 1.94 4.58
CA VAL A 81 8.96 2.52 5.31
C VAL A 81 7.74 1.61 5.16
N ARG A 82 7.14 1.25 6.30
CA ARG A 82 5.93 0.44 6.37
C ARG A 82 4.81 1.20 7.06
N PHE A 83 3.66 1.25 6.41
CA PHE A 83 2.44 1.84 6.96
C PHE A 83 1.56 0.73 7.53
N LEU A 84 1.27 0.78 8.82
CA LEU A 84 0.33 -0.14 9.45
C LEU A 84 -1.01 0.57 9.63
N THR A 85 -2.05 0.09 8.97
CA THR A 85 -3.41 0.64 9.05
C THR A 85 -4.33 -0.38 9.71
N GLY A 86 -5.04 0.04 10.76
CA GLY A 86 -5.89 -0.84 11.58
C GLY A 86 -6.35 -0.16 12.86
N GLY A 87 -7.32 -0.75 13.57
CA GLY A 87 -7.77 -0.24 14.88
C GLY A 87 -8.60 1.05 14.87
N GLY A 88 -9.11 1.49 13.72
CA GLY A 88 -9.98 2.69 13.60
C GLY A 88 -9.22 4.02 13.51
N ILE A 89 -7.90 3.98 13.42
CA ILE A 89 -7.05 5.17 13.37
C ILE A 89 -6.77 5.54 11.89
N THR A 90 -6.90 6.83 11.56
CA THR A 90 -6.53 7.40 10.26
C THR A 90 -5.17 8.08 10.37
N TYR A 91 -4.25 7.74 9.46
CA TYR A 91 -2.93 8.37 9.39
C TYR A 91 -2.94 9.45 8.30
N ILE A 92 -2.57 10.67 8.69
CA ILE A 92 -2.36 11.80 7.76
C ILE A 92 -0.89 12.20 7.85
N ILE A 93 -0.18 12.07 6.73
CA ILE A 93 1.23 12.43 6.63
C ILE A 93 1.33 13.61 5.68
N SER A 94 1.57 14.79 6.23
CA SER A 94 1.80 16.03 5.50
C SER A 94 3.16 16.61 5.89
N GLN A 95 4.14 16.66 4.98
CA GLN A 95 5.41 17.34 5.24
C GLN A 95 5.99 17.94 3.95
N PRO A 96 6.44 19.21 3.97
CA PRO A 96 7.53 19.66 3.12
C PRO A 96 8.86 19.28 3.81
N ILE A 97 9.73 18.56 3.10
CA ILE A 97 11.16 18.30 3.40
C ILE A 97 11.46 17.13 4.37
N ARG A 98 12.10 16.10 3.77
CA ARG A 98 12.98 15.04 4.32
C ARG A 98 12.51 14.23 5.55
N PHE A 99 12.36 12.92 5.29
CA PHE A 99 12.24 11.78 6.20
C PHE A 99 10.81 11.45 6.68
N ALA A 100 10.24 10.39 6.09
CA ALA A 100 9.08 9.69 6.65
C ALA A 100 9.52 8.92 7.90
N LEU A 101 9.39 9.54 9.08
CA LEU A 101 9.49 8.88 10.38
C LEU A 101 8.10 8.39 10.81
N ILE A 102 8.02 7.13 11.25
CA ILE A 102 6.84 6.56 11.91
C ILE A 102 6.59 7.36 13.19
N LEU A 103 5.40 7.94 13.34
CA LEU A 103 4.92 8.44 14.64
C LEU A 103 3.63 7.71 15.01
N HIS A 104 3.75 6.85 16.01
CA HIS A 104 2.64 6.41 16.83
C HIS A 104 2.16 7.64 17.62
N LYS A 105 1.10 8.33 17.18
CA LYS A 105 0.48 9.34 18.04
C LYS A 105 -0.51 8.63 18.96
N SER A 106 0.02 8.23 20.12
CA SER A 106 -0.78 7.98 21.31
C SER A 106 -1.64 9.22 21.58
N GLN A 107 -2.95 9.02 21.68
CA GLN A 107 -3.84 9.98 22.33
C GLN A 107 -4.50 9.20 23.46
N SER A 108 -4.10 9.59 24.67
CA SER A 108 -4.74 9.31 25.96
C SER A 108 -6.22 9.65 25.96
#